data_AF-A0A537YUK0-F1
#
_entry.id   AF-A0A537YUK0-F1
#
_cell.length_a   1.000
_cell.length_b   1.000
_cell.length_c   1.000
_cell.angle_alpha   90.00
_cell.angle_beta   90.00
_cell.angle_gamma   90.00
#
_symmetry.space_group_name_H-M   'P 1'
#
loop_
_entity.id
_entity.type
_entity.pdbx_description
1 polymer ?
#
loop_
_entity_poly.entity_id
_entity_poly.type
_entity_poly.pdbx_seq_one_letter_code
_entity_poly.pdbx_strand_id
1 'polypeptide(L)'
;MLASFYDEVLRELLVATGAALFVGNLYALMRRQADRARIPETTVARCRPGSPVRGLGHPSPTYDLARAPIGRSLLYLALGLVIMIWGIASLAS
;
A
#
# COMPACT_ATOMS: atom_id res chain seq x y z
N MET A 1 -33.11 -17.60 13.89
CA MET A 1 -32.59 -16.59 14.83
C MET A 1 -31.07 -16.65 14.96
N LEU A 2 -30.48 -17.80 15.30
CA LEU A 2 -29.01 -17.92 15.35
C LEU A 2 -28.36 -17.75 13.97
N ALA A 3 -28.84 -18.43 12.92
CA ALA A 3 -28.29 -18.32 11.56
C ALA A 3 -28.29 -16.87 11.03
N SER A 4 -29.38 -16.13 11.22
CA SER A 4 -29.47 -14.72 10.79
C SER A 4 -28.52 -13.80 11.54
N PHE A 5 -28.25 -14.08 12.83
CA PHE A 5 -27.26 -13.31 13.59
C PHE A 5 -25.84 -13.57 13.10
N TYR A 6 -25.50 -14.83 12.81
CA TYR A 6 -24.18 -15.17 12.28
C TYR A 6 -23.94 -14.56 10.90
N ASP A 7 -24.94 -14.57 10.01
CA ASP A 7 -24.80 -13.99 8.67
C ASP A 7 -24.58 -12.48 8.72
N GLU A 8 -25.30 -11.77 9.60
CA GLU A 8 -25.15 -10.32 9.78
C GLU A 8 -23.74 -9.97 10.28
N VAL A 9 -23.31 -10.60 11.38
CA VAL A 9 -21.99 -10.37 11.97
C VAL A 9 -20.89 -10.78 10.99
N LEU A 10 -21.06 -11.87 10.25
CA LEU A 10 -20.09 -12.31 9.24
C LEU A 10 -19.95 -11.28 8.11
N ARG A 11 -21.06 -10.70 7.64
CA ARG A 11 -21.04 -9.63 6.62
C ARG A 11 -20.35 -8.38 7.15
N GLU A 12 -20.67 -7.94 8.37
CA GLU A 12 -20.00 -6.80 9.00
C GLU A 12 -18.48 -7.03 9.15
N LEU A 13 -18.08 -8.21 9.65
CA LEU A 13 -16.67 -8.56 9.80
C LEU A 13 -15.94 -8.65 8.45
N LEU A 14 -16.60 -9.18 7.41
CA LEU A 14 -16.04 -9.20 6.04
C LEU A 14 -15.83 -7.79 5.50
N VAL A 15 -16.80 -6.90 5.68
CA VAL A 15 -16.67 -5.49 5.27
C VAL A 15 -15.52 -4.82 6.01
N ALA A 16 -15.48 -4.95 7.33
CA ALA A 16 -14.43 -4.37 8.17
C ALA A 16 -13.04 -4.90 7.78
N THR A 17 -12.92 -6.19 7.51
CA THR A 17 -11.66 -6.83 7.09
C THR A 17 -11.23 -6.34 5.71
N GLY A 18 -12.14 -6.26 4.75
CA GLY A 18 -11.87 -5.72 3.41
C GLY A 18 -11.42 -4.26 3.48
N ALA A 19 -12.11 -3.44 4.28
CA ALA A 19 -11.76 -2.05 4.52
C ALA A 19 -10.38 -1.90 5.17
N ALA A 20 -10.07 -2.70 6.20
CA ALA A 20 -8.75 -2.68 6.85
C ALA A 20 -7.62 -3.05 5.88
N LEU A 21 -7.83 -4.09 5.05
CA LEU A 21 -6.86 -4.50 4.04
C LEU A 21 -6.66 -3.40 2.97
N PHE A 22 -7.73 -2.76 2.52
CA PHE A 22 -7.66 -1.65 1.57
C PHE A 22 -6.93 -0.43 2.16
N VAL A 23 -7.40 0.08 3.30
CA VAL A 23 -6.90 1.30 3.93
C VAL A 23 -5.44 1.13 4.38
N GLY A 24 -5.08 0.00 4.99
CA GLY A 24 -3.72 -0.25 5.45
C GLY A 24 -2.72 -0.27 4.30
N ASN A 25 -3.08 -0.90 3.18
CA ASN A 25 -2.20 -0.95 2.00
C ASN A 25 -2.18 0.38 1.24
N LEU A 26 -3.30 1.10 1.18
CA LEU A 26 -3.35 2.45 0.61
C LEU A 26 -2.46 3.42 1.41
N TYR A 27 -2.55 3.38 2.73
CA TYR A 27 -1.72 4.18 3.62
C TYR A 27 -0.23 3.86 3.45
N ALA A 28 0.14 2.57 3.35
CA ALA A 28 1.51 2.16 3.09
C ALA A 28 2.04 2.73 1.76
N LEU A 29 1.21 2.77 0.72
CA LEU A 29 1.57 3.37 -0.57
C LEU A 29 1.74 4.90 -0.47
N MET A 30 0.82 5.59 0.22
CA MET A 30 0.91 7.04 0.42
C MET A 30 2.17 7.44 1.19
N ARG A 31 2.48 6.73 2.29
CA ARG A 31 3.70 6.95 3.07
C ARG A 31 4.95 6.76 2.20
N ARG A 32 4.97 5.71 1.40
CA ARG A 32 6.09 5.43 0.49
C ARG A 32 6.29 6.55 -0.54
N GLN A 33 5.21 7.12 -1.07
CA GLN A 33 5.31 8.27 -1.99
C GLN A 33 5.92 9.49 -1.29
N ALA A 34 5.51 9.78 -0.05
CA ALA A 34 6.08 10.85 0.76
C ALA A 34 7.58 10.61 1.05
N ASP A 35 7.98 9.38 1.36
CA ASP A 35 9.37 9.01 1.58
C ASP A 35 10.21 9.19 0.30
N ARG A 36 9.69 8.77 -0.86
CA ARG A 36 10.34 8.97 -2.17
C ARG A 36 10.57 10.45 -2.49
N ALA A 37 9.70 11.35 -2.04
CA ALA A 37 9.89 12.79 -2.24
C ALA A 37 11.01 13.37 -1.36
N ARG A 38 11.26 12.81 -0.17
CA ARG A 38 12.22 13.35 0.83
C ARG A 38 13.64 12.75 0.77
N ILE A 39 13.77 11.49 0.34
CA ILE A 39 15.05 10.78 0.26
C ILE A 39 16.06 11.43 -0.71
N PRO A 40 15.69 11.97 -1.89
CA PRO A 40 16.65 12.52 -2.84
C PRO A 40 17.42 13.70 -2.25
N GLU A 41 16.72 14.58 -1.54
CA GLU A 41 17.29 15.82 -1.00
C GLU A 41 18.24 15.55 0.16
N THR A 42 17.84 14.66 1.08
CA THR A 42 18.61 14.35 2.29
C THR A 42 19.81 13.44 2.01
N THR A 43 19.67 12.49 1.08
CA THR A 43 20.77 11.58 0.68
C THR A 43 21.86 12.35 -0.05
N VAL A 44 21.49 13.27 -0.95
CA VAL A 44 22.46 14.11 -1.68
C VAL A 44 23.11 15.13 -0.76
N ALA A 45 22.37 15.73 0.18
CA ALA A 45 22.91 16.70 1.14
C ALA A 45 23.95 16.10 2.10
N ARG A 46 23.83 14.81 2.47
CA ARG A 46 24.81 14.12 3.33
C ARG A 46 26.03 13.58 2.59
N CYS A 47 26.04 13.56 1.26
CA CYS A 47 27.16 12.99 0.50
C CYS A 47 28.40 13.89 0.51
N ARG A 48 29.58 13.30 0.75
CA ARG A 48 30.87 13.99 0.65
C ARG A 48 31.10 14.51 -0.79
N PRO A 49 31.71 15.69 -0.99
CA PRO A 49 32.14 16.13 -2.32
C PRO A 49 33.04 15.08 -2.97
N GLY A 50 32.68 14.63 -4.17
CA GLY A 50 33.36 13.54 -4.90
C GLY A 50 32.84 12.12 -4.62
N SER A 51 31.83 11.95 -3.76
CA SER A 51 31.21 10.64 -3.51
C SER A 51 30.57 10.07 -4.79
N PRO A 52 30.91 8.82 -5.20
CA PRO A 52 30.27 8.14 -6.33
C PRO A 52 28.74 8.03 -6.19
N VAL A 53 28.23 8.04 -4.95
CA VAL A 53 26.80 7.93 -4.63
C VAL A 53 26.02 9.20 -4.98
N ARG A 54 26.69 10.33 -5.19
CA ARG A 54 26.06 11.61 -5.56
C ARG A 54 25.45 11.56 -6.97
N GLY A 55 25.98 10.71 -7.85
CA GLY A 55 25.49 10.49 -9.22
C GLY A 55 24.31 9.50 -9.31
N LEU A 56 24.01 8.74 -8.25
CA LEU A 56 22.86 7.83 -8.20
C LEU A 56 21.49 8.53 -8.17
N GLY A 57 21.47 9.88 -8.07
CA GLY A 57 20.25 10.67 -8.21
C GLY A 57 19.69 10.69 -9.64
N HIS A 58 20.49 10.30 -10.63
CA HIS A 58 19.99 10.06 -11.98
C HIS A 58 19.51 8.61 -12.09
N PRO A 59 18.25 8.36 -12.51
CA PRO A 59 17.74 7.02 -12.73
C PRO A 59 18.48 6.42 -13.93
N SER A 60 19.64 5.80 -13.68
CA SER A 60 20.31 5.01 -14.70
C SER A 60 19.49 3.73 -14.89
N PRO A 61 19.11 3.36 -16.13
CA PRO A 61 18.36 2.13 -16.40
C PRO A 61 19.12 0.86 -15.98
N THR A 62 20.44 0.98 -15.73
CA THR A 62 21.35 -0.13 -15.43
C THR A 62 21.52 -0.40 -13.92
N TYR A 63 21.12 0.55 -13.05
CA TYR A 63 21.21 0.42 -11.59
C TYR A 63 19.82 0.58 -10.97
N ASP A 64 18.95 -0.39 -11.26
CA ASP A 64 17.66 -0.54 -10.60
C ASP A 64 17.92 -1.08 -9.19
N LEU A 65 18.14 -0.19 -8.22
CA LEU A 65 18.13 -0.58 -6.80
C LEU A 65 16.77 -1.22 -6.55
N ALA A 66 16.77 -2.55 -6.36
CA ALA A 66 15.62 -3.43 -6.15
C ALA A 66 14.38 -2.65 -5.69
N ARG A 67 13.60 -2.17 -6.65
CA ARG A 67 12.45 -1.33 -6.38
C ARG A 67 11.52 -2.12 -5.49
N ALA A 68 11.38 -1.71 -4.22
CA ALA A 68 10.65 -2.48 -3.23
C ALA A 68 9.30 -2.95 -3.81
N PRO A 69 9.01 -4.27 -3.82
CA PRO A 69 7.98 -4.86 -4.68
C PRO A 69 6.61 -4.28 -4.35
N ILE A 70 6.13 -3.36 -5.21
CA ILE A 70 4.82 -2.68 -5.07
C ILE A 70 3.66 -3.67 -5.26
N GLY A 71 3.93 -4.78 -5.96
CA GLY A 71 2.94 -5.79 -6.31
C GLY A 71 2.18 -6.33 -5.11
N ARG A 72 2.84 -6.57 -3.97
CA ARG A 72 2.16 -7.11 -2.78
C ARG A 72 1.15 -6.13 -2.19
N SER A 73 1.54 -4.86 -1.99
CA SER A 73 0.62 -3.85 -1.47
C SER A 73 -0.54 -3.57 -2.43
N LEU A 74 -0.28 -3.54 -3.73
CA LEU A 74 -1.34 -3.38 -4.74
C LEU A 74 -2.30 -4.56 -4.78
N LEU A 75 -1.77 -5.79 -4.69
CA LEU A 75 -2.57 -7.01 -4.62
C LEU A 75 -3.54 -6.96 -3.43
N TYR A 76 -3.03 -6.70 -2.23
CA TYR A 76 -3.85 -6.65 -1.03
C TYR A 76 -4.82 -5.46 -1.03
N LEU A 77 -4.42 -4.32 -1.59
CA LEU A 77 -5.32 -3.18 -1.78
C LEU A 77 -6.50 -3.55 -2.68
N ALA A 78 -6.23 -4.16 -3.85
CA ALA A 78 -7.27 -4.56 -4.79
C ALA A 78 -8.17 -5.66 -4.19
N LEU A 79 -7.58 -6.65 -3.53
CA LEU A 79 -8.33 -7.72 -2.85
C LEU A 79 -9.24 -7.15 -1.76
N GLY A 80 -8.72 -6.23 -0.94
CA GLY A 80 -9.47 -5.58 0.13
C GLY A 80 -10.63 -4.76 -0.41
N LEU A 81 -10.41 -4.04 -1.51
CA LEU A 81 -11.46 -3.28 -2.20
C LEU A 81 -12.58 -4.19 -2.71
N VAL A 82 -12.23 -5.32 -3.35
CA VAL A 82 -13.22 -6.29 -3.85
C VAL A 82 -14.06 -6.86 -2.70
N ILE A 83 -13.41 -7.30 -1.62
CA ILE A 83 -14.10 -7.85 -0.44
C ILE A 83 -14.99 -6.79 0.20
N MET A 84 -14.50 -5.56 0.36
CA MET A 84 -15.25 -4.45 0.94
C MET A 84 -16.50 -4.11 0.12
N ILE A 85 -16.36 -3.97 -1.21
CA ILE A 85 -17.48 -3.68 -2.10
C ILE A 85 -18.50 -4.82 -2.04
N TRP A 86 -18.03 -6.07 -2.08
CA TRP A 86 -18.92 -7.23 -2.03
C TRP A 86 -19.69 -7.32 -0.72
N GLY A 87 -19.01 -7.09 0.41
CA GLY A 87 -19.66 -7.08 1.72
C GLY A 87 -20.69 -5.94 1.84
N ILE A 88 -20.37 -4.73 1.37
CA ILE A 88 -21.31 -3.60 1.38
C ILE A 88 -22.53 -3.91 0.49
N ALA A 89 -22.29 -4.46 -0.70
CA ALA A 89 -23.37 -4.87 -1.60
C ALA A 89 -24.26 -5.94 -0.96
N SER A 90 -23.66 -6.87 -0.22
CA SER A 90 -24.39 -7.91 0.51
C SER A 90 -25.18 -7.34 1.69
N LEU A 91 -24.74 -6.28 2.35
CA LEU A 91 -25.53 -5.61 3.40
C LEU A 91 -26.70 -4.80 2.83
N ALA A 92 -26.57 -4.34 1.58
CA ALA A 92 -27.61 -3.57 0.90
C ALA A 92 -28.69 -4.44 0.20
N SER A 93 -28.53 -5.76 0.20
CA SER A 93 -29.41 -6.75 -0.45
C SER A 93 -30.17 -7.59 0.57
#